data_AF-A0A8J8EKG2-F1
#
_entry.id   AF-A0A8J8EKG2-F1
#
_cell.length_a   1.000
_cell.length_b   1.000
_cell.length_c   1.000
_cell.angle_alpha   90.00
_cell.angle_beta   90.00
_cell.angle_gamma   90.00
#
_symmetry.space_group_name_H-M   'P 1'
#
loop_
_entity.id
_entity.type
_entity.pdbx_description
1 polymer ?
#
loop_
_entity_poly.entity_id
_entity_poly.type
_entity_poly.pdbx_seq_one_letter_code
_entity_poly.pdbx_strand_id
1 'polypeptide(L)'
;MIFYLQFITALALAYLSIKTILDITLVEKVSLATNISNESFDIKPGVFISEKIPEIFIESGLVFSRNNSRREGWFWITKLNAPNAIYPTNLPKMLDIIVKYMKNAKEEGRHPIIVIDNLEYLIMENEFETVLRFLSVLRDYAVLH
;
A
#
# COMPACT_ATOMS: atom_id res chain seq x y z
N MET A 1 -51.80 -0.29 -22.51
CA MET A 1 -50.85 -1.03 -23.37
C MET A 1 -49.47 -0.35 -23.41
N ILE A 2 -49.37 0.96 -23.67
CA ILE A 2 -48.09 1.70 -23.74
C ILE A 2 -47.21 1.57 -22.48
N PHE A 3 -47.79 1.70 -21.28
CA PHE A 3 -47.05 1.65 -20.02
C PHE A 3 -46.46 0.26 -19.71
N TYR A 4 -47.13 -0.80 -20.17
CA TYR A 4 -46.66 -2.17 -19.96
C TYR A 4 -45.44 -2.47 -20.85
N LEU A 5 -45.44 -1.96 -22.08
CA LEU A 5 -44.31 -2.08 -23.00
C LEU A 5 -43.09 -1.31 -22.47
N GLN A 6 -43.29 -0.08 -21.97
CA GLN A 6 -42.23 0.72 -21.34
C GLN A 6 -41.62 0.01 -20.13
N PHE A 7 -42.45 -0.62 -19.30
CA PHE A 7 -42.00 -1.39 -18.14
C PHE A 7 -41.11 -2.57 -18.53
N ILE A 8 -41.51 -3.35 -19.55
CA ILE A 8 -40.70 -4.49 -20.03
C ILE A 8 -39.35 -3.99 -20.59
N THR A 9 -39.35 -2.91 -21.36
CA THR A 9 -38.09 -2.35 -21.91
C THR A 9 -37.14 -1.85 -20.82
N ALA A 10 -37.69 -1.23 -19.76
CA ALA A 10 -36.88 -0.75 -18.64
C ALA A 10 -36.24 -1.92 -17.87
N LEU A 11 -36.99 -3.01 -17.66
CA LEU A 11 -36.49 -4.20 -16.99
C LEU A 11 -35.36 -4.88 -17.78
N ALA A 12 -35.50 -4.95 -19.11
CA ALA A 12 -34.46 -5.51 -19.99
C ALA A 12 -33.16 -4.68 -19.96
N LEU A 13 -33.28 -3.34 -20.00
CA LEU A 13 -32.12 -2.44 -19.90
C LEU A 13 -31.43 -2.53 -18.54
N ALA A 14 -32.20 -2.61 -17.44
CA ALA A 14 -31.66 -2.78 -16.11
C ALA A 14 -30.86 -4.10 -15.98
N TYR A 15 -31.41 -5.19 -16.51
CA TYR A 15 -30.73 -6.49 -16.52
C TYR A 15 -29.42 -6.45 -17.33
N LEU A 16 -29.44 -5.83 -18.51
CA LEU A 16 -28.25 -5.69 -19.36
C LEU A 16 -27.16 -4.88 -18.64
N SER A 17 -27.55 -3.78 -17.99
CA SER A 17 -26.62 -2.94 -17.21
C SER A 17 -25.94 -3.72 -16.10
N ILE A 18 -26.72 -4.41 -15.26
CA ILE A 18 -26.21 -5.19 -14.13
C ILE A 18 -25.25 -6.29 -14.62
N LYS A 19 -25.63 -7.02 -15.67
CA LYS A 19 -24.79 -8.07 -16.24
C LYS A 19 -23.46 -7.52 -16.76
N THR A 20 -23.51 -6.39 -17.47
CA THR A 20 -22.30 -5.75 -18.04
C THR A 20 -21.34 -5.31 -16.94
N ILE A 21 -21.85 -4.71 -15.86
CA ILE A 21 -21.04 -4.30 -14.72
C ILE A 21 -20.38 -5.52 -14.06
N LEU A 22 -21.15 -6.59 -13.81
CA LEU A 22 -20.61 -7.82 -13.22
C LEU A 22 -19.48 -8.43 -14.06
N ASP A 23 -19.67 -8.53 -15.37
CA ASP A 23 -18.67 -9.09 -16.29
C ASP A 23 -17.38 -8.24 -16.31
N ILE A 24 -17.48 -6.92 -16.32
CA ILE A 24 -16.32 -6.01 -16.23
C ILE A 24 -15.57 -6.22 -14.91
N THR A 25 -16.27 -6.25 -13.78
CA THR A 25 -15.63 -6.43 -12.47
C THR A 25 -14.93 -7.78 -12.32
N LEU A 26 -15.46 -8.84 -12.94
CA LEU A 26 -14.83 -10.16 -12.93
C LEU A 26 -13.59 -10.20 -13.83
N VAL A 27 -13.66 -9.64 -15.04
CA VAL A 27 -12.52 -9.58 -15.96
C VAL A 27 -11.39 -8.75 -15.36
N GLU A 28 -11.70 -7.63 -14.71
CA GLU A 28 -10.71 -6.81 -14.00
C GLU A 28 -10.03 -7.61 -12.88
N LYS A 29 -10.80 -8.29 -12.01
CA LYS A 29 -10.24 -9.13 -10.94
C LYS A 29 -9.38 -10.29 -11.45
N VAL A 30 -9.79 -10.95 -12.54
CA VAL A 30 -9.02 -12.05 -13.14
C VAL A 30 -7.72 -11.52 -13.76
N SER A 31 -7.77 -10.39 -14.46
CA SER A 31 -6.59 -9.77 -15.10
C SER A 31 -5.57 -9.28 -14.06
N LEU A 32 -6.04 -8.80 -12.92
CA LEU A 32 -5.20 -8.42 -11.77
C LEU A 32 -4.54 -9.64 -11.13
N ALA A 33 -5.28 -10.75 -10.96
CA ALA A 33 -4.73 -11.98 -10.40
C ALA A 33 -3.65 -12.63 -11.30
N THR A 34 -3.77 -12.52 -12.63
CA THR A 34 -2.81 -13.11 -13.58
C THR A 34 -1.54 -12.27 -13.78
N ASN A 35 -1.59 -10.94 -13.60
CA ASN A 35 -0.42 -10.07 -13.75
C ASN A 35 0.55 -10.13 -12.56
N ILE A 36 0.07 -10.50 -11.36
CA ILE A 36 0.91 -10.53 -10.15
C ILE A 36 1.86 -11.75 -10.14
N SER A 37 1.60 -12.79 -10.93
CA SER A 37 2.31 -14.06 -10.81
C SER A 37 3.60 -14.20 -11.63
N ASN A 38 3.97 -13.28 -12.53
CA ASN A 38 5.01 -13.58 -13.55
C ASN A 38 6.02 -12.49 -13.94
N GLU A 39 6.11 -11.34 -13.27
CA GLU A 39 7.13 -10.34 -13.63
C GLU A 39 8.22 -10.17 -12.56
N SER A 40 9.47 -10.33 -12.98
CA SER A 40 10.63 -9.75 -12.30
C SER A 40 10.38 -8.25 -12.14
N PHE A 41 10.05 -7.82 -10.91
CA PHE A 41 9.72 -6.43 -10.62
C PHE A 41 10.93 -5.53 -10.93
N ASP A 42 10.90 -4.84 -12.07
CA ASP A 42 11.71 -3.64 -12.31
C ASP A 42 11.10 -2.51 -11.45
N ILE A 43 11.52 -2.46 -10.18
CA ILE A 43 10.94 -1.53 -9.21
C ILE A 43 11.46 -0.13 -9.52
N LYS A 44 10.62 0.66 -10.19
CA LYS A 44 10.86 2.09 -10.34
C LYS A 44 10.89 2.76 -8.95
N PRO A 45 11.83 3.67 -8.67
CA PRO A 45 11.85 4.41 -7.41
C PRO A 45 10.52 5.16 -7.19
N GLY A 46 9.96 5.09 -5.97
CA GLY A 46 8.71 5.76 -5.66
C GLY A 46 7.97 5.18 -4.45
N VAL A 47 6.69 5.53 -4.34
CA VAL A 47 5.78 5.02 -3.30
C VAL A 47 4.64 4.29 -4.00
N PHE A 48 4.42 3.04 -3.61
CA PHE A 48 3.37 2.18 -4.14
C PHE A 48 2.44 1.76 -3.01
N ILE A 49 1.14 1.75 -3.30
CA ILE A 49 0.11 1.23 -2.41
C ILE A 49 -0.34 -0.11 -2.98
N SER A 50 -0.27 -1.16 -2.18
CA SER A 50 -0.72 -2.50 -2.56
C SER A 50 -1.56 -3.10 -1.44
N GLU A 51 -2.60 -3.85 -1.80
CA GLU A 51 -3.41 -4.61 -0.85
C GLU A 51 -2.61 -5.76 -0.22
N LYS A 52 -1.67 -6.34 -0.98
CA LYS A 52 -0.78 -7.39 -0.51
C LYS A 52 0.66 -7.07 -0.89
N ILE A 53 1.53 -7.07 0.11
CA ILE A 53 2.97 -6.86 -0.08
C ILE A 53 3.62 -8.23 -0.33
N PRO A 54 4.36 -8.42 -1.43
CA PRO A 54 5.16 -9.61 -1.66
C PRO A 54 6.12 -9.91 -0.51
N GLU A 55 6.25 -11.19 -0.14
CA GLU A 55 7.09 -11.63 0.99
C GLU A 55 8.56 -11.25 0.80
N ILE A 56 9.06 -11.27 -0.44
CA ILE A 56 10.43 -10.86 -0.78
C ILE A 56 10.76 -9.43 -0.32
N PHE A 57 9.80 -8.49 -0.41
CA PHE A 57 10.00 -7.11 0.04
C PHE A 57 9.96 -6.97 1.54
N ILE A 58 9.18 -7.82 2.19
CA ILE A 58 9.22 -7.92 3.64
C ILE A 58 10.62 -8.38 4.00
N GLU A 59 11.11 -9.50 3.46
CA GLU A 59 12.40 -10.13 3.81
C GLU A 59 13.67 -9.29 3.54
N SER A 60 13.67 -8.44 2.52
CA SER A 60 14.83 -7.59 2.21
C SER A 60 14.70 -6.15 2.71
N GLY A 61 13.48 -5.72 3.06
CA GLY A 61 13.17 -4.33 3.36
C GLY A 61 13.15 -3.98 4.84
N LEU A 62 13.14 -2.67 5.09
CA LEU A 62 12.83 -2.04 6.37
C LEU A 62 11.31 -2.01 6.54
N VAL A 63 10.80 -2.63 7.60
CA VAL A 63 9.35 -2.84 7.78
C VAL A 63 8.84 -2.09 9.00
N PHE A 64 7.76 -1.33 8.81
CA PHE A 64 6.97 -0.72 9.87
C PHE A 64 5.59 -1.39 9.87
N SER A 65 5.24 -2.12 10.92
CA SER A 65 3.95 -2.83 10.99
C SER A 65 3.36 -2.77 12.39
N ARG A 66 2.04 -2.87 12.47
CA ARG A 66 1.31 -3.04 13.75
C ARG A 66 1.53 -4.43 14.36
N ASN A 67 1.92 -5.42 13.56
CA ASN A 67 2.29 -6.72 14.08
C ASN A 67 3.74 -6.71 14.59
N ASN A 68 4.00 -7.37 15.71
CA ASN A 68 5.34 -7.45 16.27
C ASN A 68 6.11 -8.60 15.63
N SER A 69 7.36 -8.36 15.25
CA SER A 69 8.29 -9.38 14.76
C SER A 69 9.68 -9.13 15.32
N ARG A 70 10.44 -10.21 15.51
CA ARG A 70 11.83 -10.17 16.00
C ARG A 70 12.87 -10.04 14.89
N ARG A 71 12.42 -9.86 13.65
CA ARG A 71 13.31 -9.74 12.50
C ARG A 71 14.09 -8.42 12.53
N GLU A 72 15.32 -8.46 12.04
CA GLU A 72 16.14 -7.27 11.87
C GLU A 72 15.49 -6.31 10.86
N GLY A 73 15.56 -5.00 11.12
CA GLY A 73 14.88 -4.01 10.30
C GLY A 73 13.36 -3.99 10.45
N TRP A 74 12.80 -4.66 11.48
CA TRP A 74 11.39 -4.58 11.82
C TRP A 74 11.13 -3.57 12.95
N PHE A 75 10.24 -2.62 12.71
CA PHE A 75 9.77 -1.64 13.67
C PHE A 75 8.30 -1.86 13.99
N TRP A 76 8.02 -2.06 15.28
CA TRP A 76 6.67 -2.29 15.75
C TRP A 76 5.95 -0.97 15.99
N ILE A 77 4.89 -0.69 15.23
CA ILE A 77 4.06 0.51 15.40
C ILE A 77 3.08 0.26 16.56
N THR A 78 3.37 0.83 17.73
CA THR A 78 2.59 0.62 18.95
C THR A 78 2.71 1.78 19.92
N LYS A 79 1.72 1.91 20.81
CA LYS A 79 1.76 2.86 21.94
C LYS A 79 2.50 2.29 23.16
N LEU A 80 2.91 1.03 23.10
CA LEU A 80 3.62 0.35 24.18
C LEU A 80 5.11 0.69 24.14
N ASN A 81 5.70 0.84 25.32
CA ASN A 81 7.14 0.98 25.45
C ASN A 81 7.81 -0.39 25.30
N ALA A 82 8.37 -0.65 24.12
CA ALA A 82 9.12 -1.87 23.82
C ALA A 82 10.34 -1.57 22.94
N PRO A 83 11.35 -2.46 22.92
CA PRO A 83 12.46 -2.36 21.97
C PRO A 83 11.96 -2.34 20.54
N ASN A 84 12.58 -1.53 19.68
CA ASN A 84 12.20 -1.32 18.27
C ASN A 84 10.73 -0.91 18.07
N ALA A 85 10.09 -0.35 19.10
CA ALA A 85 8.76 0.23 19.00
C ALA A 85 8.81 1.70 18.56
N ILE A 86 7.83 2.09 17.76
CA ILE A 86 7.60 3.46 17.35
C ILE A 86 6.14 3.81 17.62
N TYR A 87 5.94 4.95 18.29
CA TYR A 87 4.61 5.50 18.47
C TYR A 87 3.99 5.84 17.12
N PRO A 88 2.72 5.48 16.87
CA PRO A 88 2.06 5.72 15.59
C PRO A 88 1.99 7.21 15.22
N THR A 89 2.03 8.10 16.21
CA THR A 89 2.02 9.55 16.03
C THR A 89 3.40 10.16 15.77
N ASN A 90 4.48 9.38 15.92
CA ASN A 90 5.84 9.87 15.76
C ASN A 90 6.36 9.62 14.33
N LEU A 91 5.62 10.17 13.35
CA LEU A 91 5.98 10.14 11.92
C LEU A 91 7.37 10.74 11.65
N PRO A 92 7.82 11.83 12.33
CA PRO A 92 9.17 12.35 12.13
C PRO A 92 10.27 11.34 12.46
N LYS A 93 10.10 10.55 13.53
CA LYS A 93 11.05 9.48 13.88
C LYS A 93 11.05 8.36 12.84
N MET A 94 9.88 7.97 12.33
CA MET A 94 9.79 6.98 11.24
C MET A 94 10.55 7.48 10.01
N LEU A 95 10.34 8.73 9.62
CA LEU A 95 11.00 9.34 8.47
C LEU A 95 12.52 9.37 8.64
N ASP A 96 13.04 9.79 9.79
CA ASP A 96 14.48 9.83 10.07
C ASP A 96 15.13 8.44 9.93
N ILE A 97 14.48 7.40 10.48
CA ILE A 97 14.95 6.01 10.36
C ILE A 97 14.98 5.57 8.89
N ILE A 98 13.90 5.88 8.14
CA ILE A 98 13.79 5.53 6.72
C ILE A 98 14.88 6.22 5.90
N VAL A 99 15.08 7.52 6.08
CA VAL A 99 16.07 8.30 5.32
C VAL A 99 17.49 7.80 5.60
N LYS A 100 17.81 7.48 6.86
CA LYS A 100 19.09 6.87 7.22
C LYS A 100 19.29 5.51 6.54
N TYR A 101 18.26 4.67 6.54
CA TYR A 101 18.31 3.38 5.86
C TYR A 101 18.50 3.53 4.34
N MET A 102 17.76 4.44 3.70
CA MET A 102 17.91 4.73 2.27
C MET A 102 19.32 5.21 1.92
N LYS A 103 19.87 6.11 2.73
CA LYS A 103 21.23 6.64 2.52
C LYS A 103 22.29 5.55 2.63
N ASN A 104 22.23 4.72 3.67
CA ASN A 104 23.17 3.62 3.86
C ASN A 104 23.07 2.59 2.72
N ALA A 105 21.85 2.23 2.30
CA ALA A 105 21.64 1.32 1.18
C ALA A 105 22.27 1.87 -0.12
N LYS A 106 22.09 3.17 -0.39
CA LYS A 106 22.68 3.84 -1.54
C LYS A 106 24.21 3.83 -1.52
N GLU A 107 24.81 4.09 -0.36
CA GLU A 107 26.28 4.02 -0.17
C GLU A 107 26.82 2.61 -0.43
N GLU A 108 26.02 1.58 -0.15
CA GLU A 108 26.32 0.17 -0.41
C GLU A 108 25.93 -0.29 -1.84
N GLY A 109 25.40 0.61 -2.68
CA GLY A 109 24.96 0.28 -4.05
C GLY A 109 23.71 -0.60 -4.11
N ARG A 110 22.90 -0.63 -3.04
CA ARG A 110 21.65 -1.40 -2.95
C ARG A 110 20.43 -0.50 -3.13
N HIS A 111 19.36 -1.05 -3.70
CA HIS A 111 18.07 -0.38 -3.75
C HIS A 111 17.31 -0.57 -2.42
N PRO A 112 17.06 0.50 -1.64
CA PRO A 112 16.35 0.38 -0.37
C PRO A 112 14.87 0.05 -0.60
N ILE A 113 14.35 -0.93 0.13
CA ILE A 113 12.92 -1.28 0.15
C ILE A 113 12.35 -0.92 1.51
N ILE A 114 11.26 -0.14 1.51
CA ILE A 114 10.57 0.30 2.72
C ILE A 114 9.14 -0.19 2.65
N VAL A 115 8.72 -0.89 3.69
CA VAL A 115 7.37 -1.44 3.81
C VAL A 115 6.68 -0.74 4.97
N ILE A 116 5.58 -0.07 4.68
CA ILE A 116 4.67 0.48 5.70
C ILE A 116 3.39 -0.33 5.63
N ASP A 117 3.20 -1.18 6.62
CA ASP A 117 2.01 -2.01 6.79
C ASP A 117 0.98 -1.28 7.65
N ASN A 118 -0.30 -1.56 7.38
CA ASN A 118 -1.46 -0.96 8.04
C ASN A 118 -1.45 0.58 8.02
N LEU A 119 -1.40 1.17 6.82
CA LEU A 119 -1.45 2.63 6.66
C LEU A 119 -2.70 3.24 7.32
N GLU A 120 -3.81 2.50 7.33
CA GLU A 120 -5.07 2.89 7.98
C GLU A 120 -4.87 3.15 9.46
N TYR A 121 -4.01 2.38 10.14
CA TYR A 121 -3.73 2.59 11.56
C TYR A 121 -2.97 3.90 11.79
N LEU A 122 -2.02 4.25 10.92
CA LEU A 122 -1.35 5.55 10.97
C LEU A 122 -2.34 6.69 10.71
N ILE A 123 -3.27 6.52 9.77
CA ILE A 123 -4.33 7.49 9.49
C ILE A 123 -5.32 7.60 10.66
N MET A 124 -5.61 6.52 11.38
CA MET A 124 -6.51 6.57 12.54
C MET A 124 -5.87 7.28 13.74
N GLU A 125 -4.56 7.11 13.92
CA GLU A 125 -3.82 7.68 15.04
C GLU A 125 -3.35 9.12 14.78
N ASN A 126 -3.35 9.55 13.52
CA ASN A 126 -3.00 10.90 13.09
C ASN A 126 -4.15 11.53 12.29
N GLU A 127 -3.95 12.71 11.73
CA GLU A 127 -4.85 13.25 10.72
C GLU A 127 -4.44 12.73 9.33
N PHE A 128 -5.43 12.47 8.47
CA PHE A 128 -5.20 11.99 7.10
C PHE A 128 -4.22 12.88 6.32
N GLU A 129 -4.38 14.20 6.40
CA GLU A 129 -3.48 15.15 5.73
C GLU A 129 -2.03 15.02 6.22
N THR A 130 -1.85 14.76 7.52
CA THR A 130 -0.52 14.62 8.13
C THR A 130 0.19 13.37 7.59
N VAL A 131 -0.52 12.25 7.48
CA VAL A 131 0.02 11.01 6.89
C VAL A 131 0.32 11.20 5.41
N LEU A 132 -0.55 11.87 4.66
CA LEU A 132 -0.29 12.17 3.24
C LEU A 132 0.95 13.06 3.04
N ARG A 133 1.14 14.07 3.89
CA ARG A 133 2.33 14.93 3.87
C ARG A 133 3.59 14.12 4.16
N PHE A 134 3.54 13.23 5.13
CA PHE A 134 4.62 12.29 5.43
C PHE A 134 4.96 11.39 4.22
N LEU A 135 3.95 10.78 3.58
CA LEU A 135 4.16 9.95 2.38
C LEU A 135 4.70 10.75 1.20
N SER A 136 4.28 12.01 1.05
CA SER A 136 4.77 12.90 0.00
C SER A 136 6.26 13.18 0.17
N VAL A 137 6.68 13.52 1.38
CA VAL A 137 8.10 13.72 1.70
C VAL A 137 8.90 12.43 1.52
N LEU A 138 8.35 11.30 1.96
CA LEU A 138 8.97 9.98 1.78
C LEU A 138 9.20 9.65 0.30
N ARG A 139 8.22 9.95 -0.57
CA ARG A 139 8.36 9.79 -2.03
C ARG A 139 9.50 10.65 -2.57
N ASP A 140 9.58 11.90 -2.15
CA ASP A 140 10.63 12.81 -2.63
C ASP A 140 12.03 12.29 -2.24
N TYR A 141 12.18 11.68 -1.05
CA TYR A 141 13.41 10.97 -0.66
C TYR A 141 13.66 9.71 -1.49
N ALA A 142 12.64 8.91 -1.75
CA ALA A 142 12.73 7.67 -2.53
C ALA A 142 13.11 7.91 -3.99
N VAL A 143 12.75 9.05 -4.57
CA VAL A 143 13.17 9.42 -5.94
C VAL A 143 14.61 9.90 -5.99
N LEU A 144 15.11 10.48 -4.89
CA LEU A 144 16.47 11.01 -4.81
C LEU A 144 17.54 9.95 -4.49
N HIS A 145 17.17 8.89 -3.78
CA HIS A 145 18.09 7.85 -3.28
C HIS A 145 17.90 6.54 -4.02
#